data_AF-A0A1R3UGS0-F1
#
_entry.id   AF-A0A1R3UGS0-F1
#
_cell.length_a   1.000
_cell.length_b   1.000
_cell.length_c   1.000
_cell.angle_alpha   90.00
_cell.angle_beta   90.00
_cell.angle_gamma   90.00
#
_symmetry.space_group_name_H-M   'P 1'
#
loop_
_entity.id
_entity.type
_entity.pdbx_description
1 polymer ?
#
loop_
_entity_poly.entity_id
_entity_poly.type
_entity_poly.pdbx_seq_one_letter_code
_entity_poly.pdbx_strand_id
1 'polypeptide(L)'
;MEPTYADLTASPARVANAHVDRENARFGGSRIELDSGGSVDLTFYLDRAIVEGVLRVTALVSKSGGSPGYAPLTVLVNGEPVASRLTIPGGGDLPQSLDFAVPGGWLRTDGPNVVTVRSGTDSRTMLWLYRISLDSIDERDRSVRAMLAAADQRSVLRYTTRKRVQSAEGSEQRWEPGGRLLVYVDRGEMAPIAQLSWRDTDGAEAAISFQSALGDFHGYHRSADGLLSEYRGDLEERWAYPEGTEETTVHRFGTEEHWGERWHTSGELRLMVEDRGAPVERITWRDQRENSGSVTFEEKAAGFLGYYQRVNEGPIGYRGRAVNER
;
A
#
# COMPACT_ATOMS: atom_id res chain seq x y z
N MET A 1 -0.04 16.24 -19.08
CA MET A 1 -0.99 15.68 -18.12
C MET A 1 -0.28 15.38 -16.82
N GLU A 2 -0.67 16.08 -15.78
CA GLU A 2 -0.27 15.75 -14.41
C GLU A 2 -0.90 14.42 -13.98
N PRO A 3 -0.26 13.65 -13.08
CA PRO A 3 -0.89 12.47 -12.49
C PRO A 3 -2.26 12.82 -11.92
N THR A 4 -3.29 12.07 -12.31
CA THR A 4 -4.69 12.35 -11.96
C THR A 4 -5.26 11.16 -11.20
N TYR A 5 -5.39 11.29 -9.89
CA TYR A 5 -5.88 10.21 -9.04
C TYR A 5 -6.55 10.66 -7.75
N ALA A 6 -7.32 9.74 -7.16
CA ALA A 6 -7.71 9.74 -5.77
C ALA A 6 -7.43 8.37 -5.12
N ASP A 7 -6.61 8.37 -4.07
CA ASP A 7 -6.45 7.27 -3.13
C ASP A 7 -7.42 7.48 -1.96
N LEU A 8 -8.52 6.74 -2.01
CA LEU A 8 -9.65 6.82 -1.07
C LEU A 8 -9.46 5.88 0.12
N THR A 9 -8.28 5.26 0.24
CA THR A 9 -7.92 4.39 1.36
C THR A 9 -7.54 5.18 2.62
N ALA A 10 -7.41 6.50 2.52
CA ALA A 10 -7.10 7.40 3.62
C ALA A 10 -8.18 8.50 3.77
N SER A 11 -8.24 9.12 4.96
CA SER A 11 -9.10 10.27 5.25
C SER A 11 -8.27 11.42 5.85
N PRO A 12 -8.20 12.60 5.21
CA PRO A 12 -8.77 12.92 3.90
C PRO A 12 -8.13 12.08 2.78
N ALA A 13 -8.83 11.96 1.65
CA ALA A 13 -8.32 11.24 0.49
C ALA A 13 -7.03 11.90 -0.02
N ARG A 14 -6.05 11.09 -0.45
CA ARG A 14 -4.84 11.61 -1.09
C ARG A 14 -5.12 11.77 -2.58
N VAL A 15 -4.95 12.97 -3.10
CA VAL A 15 -5.31 13.31 -4.47
C VAL A 15 -4.15 13.98 -5.20
N ALA A 16 -4.12 13.86 -6.53
CA ALA A 16 -3.27 14.65 -7.41
C ALA A 16 -4.08 15.09 -8.64
N ASN A 17 -3.92 16.36 -9.03
CA ASN A 17 -4.70 17.00 -10.08
C ASN A 17 -6.21 16.76 -9.97
N ALA A 18 -6.73 16.62 -8.74
CA ALA A 18 -8.12 16.26 -8.56
C ALA A 18 -8.71 16.77 -7.23
N HIS A 19 -10.03 16.95 -7.25
CA HIS A 19 -10.87 17.16 -6.07
C HIS A 19 -11.89 16.04 -5.98
N VAL A 20 -12.27 15.67 -4.75
CA VAL A 20 -13.19 14.56 -4.49
C VAL A 20 -14.40 15.05 -3.71
N ASP A 21 -15.57 14.94 -4.32
CA ASP A 21 -16.87 15.14 -3.69
C ASP A 21 -17.59 13.81 -3.50
N ARG A 22 -18.47 13.73 -2.51
CA ARG A 22 -19.10 12.49 -2.07
C ARG A 22 -20.56 12.75 -1.72
N GLU A 23 -21.44 11.88 -2.19
CA GLU A 23 -22.86 11.89 -1.83
C GLU A 23 -23.29 10.51 -1.35
N ASN A 24 -24.04 10.46 -0.24
CA ASN A 24 -24.50 9.22 0.40
C ASN A 24 -23.37 8.17 0.53
N ALA A 25 -22.22 8.63 1.00
CA ALA A 25 -21.01 7.83 1.14
C ALA A 25 -20.22 8.23 2.39
N ARG A 26 -19.53 7.27 3.00
CA ARG A 26 -18.76 7.47 4.24
C ARG A 26 -17.41 6.77 4.18
N PHE A 27 -16.46 7.23 4.98
CA PHE A 27 -15.16 6.54 5.11
C PHE A 27 -15.29 5.33 6.04
N GLY A 28 -14.90 4.15 5.54
CA GLY A 28 -14.96 2.85 6.22
C GLY A 28 -13.58 2.33 6.65
N GLY A 29 -12.70 3.21 7.14
CA GLY A 29 -11.37 2.87 7.65
C GLY A 29 -10.28 2.74 6.59
N SER A 30 -10.56 2.07 5.47
CA SER A 30 -9.59 1.86 4.38
C SER A 30 -10.18 2.01 2.98
N ARG A 31 -11.38 2.60 2.90
CA ARG A 31 -12.17 2.75 1.66
C ARG A 31 -13.30 3.76 1.88
N ILE A 32 -13.94 4.16 0.79
CA ILE A 32 -15.25 4.83 0.83
C ILE A 32 -16.34 3.79 0.64
N GLU A 33 -17.32 3.77 1.54
CA GLU A 33 -18.52 2.97 1.43
C GLU A 33 -19.62 3.81 0.82
N LEU A 34 -20.07 3.42 -0.37
CA LEU A 34 -21.19 4.04 -1.08
C LEU A 34 -22.43 3.23 -0.74
N ASP A 35 -23.38 3.88 -0.08
CA ASP A 35 -24.70 3.32 0.18
C ASP A 35 -25.52 3.27 -1.14
N SER A 36 -26.77 2.79 -1.07
CA SER A 36 -27.63 2.73 -2.26
C SER A 36 -27.80 4.11 -2.89
N GLY A 37 -27.52 4.21 -4.20
CA GLY A 37 -27.54 5.49 -4.93
C GLY A 37 -26.38 6.45 -4.62
N GLY A 38 -25.48 6.09 -3.69
CA GLY A 38 -24.34 6.94 -3.35
C GLY A 38 -23.31 7.05 -4.46
N SER A 39 -22.53 8.13 -4.45
CA SER A 39 -21.56 8.48 -5.48
C SER A 39 -20.30 9.13 -4.92
N VAL A 40 -19.25 9.05 -5.74
CA VAL A 40 -18.01 9.82 -5.58
C VAL A 40 -17.70 10.47 -6.92
N ASP A 41 -17.48 11.78 -6.90
CA ASP A 41 -17.10 12.58 -8.06
C ASP A 41 -15.62 12.97 -7.94
N LEU A 42 -14.84 12.64 -8.96
CA LEU A 42 -13.45 13.07 -9.13
C LEU A 42 -13.41 14.18 -10.18
N THR A 43 -13.20 15.41 -9.74
CA THR A 43 -13.09 16.58 -10.64
C THR A 43 -11.62 16.90 -10.93
N PHE A 44 -11.23 17.03 -12.19
CA PHE A 44 -9.85 17.27 -12.62
C PHE A 44 -9.75 18.13 -13.90
N TYR A 45 -8.54 18.57 -14.24
CA TYR A 45 -8.26 19.39 -15.42
C TYR A 45 -7.23 18.73 -16.35
N LEU A 46 -7.34 18.99 -17.65
CA LEU A 46 -6.35 18.57 -18.64
C LEU A 46 -5.62 19.78 -19.20
N ASP A 47 -4.29 19.67 -19.29
CA ASP A 47 -3.40 20.65 -19.92
C ASP A 47 -3.32 20.49 -21.45
N ARG A 48 -3.70 19.32 -21.96
CA ARG A 48 -3.65 18.96 -23.38
C ARG A 48 -4.72 17.93 -23.70
N ALA A 49 -5.14 17.90 -24.98
CA ALA A 49 -6.00 16.83 -25.47
C ALA A 49 -5.24 15.50 -25.46
N ILE A 50 -5.96 14.42 -25.20
CA ILE A 50 -5.45 13.05 -25.30
C ILE A 50 -6.33 12.27 -26.29
N VAL A 51 -5.76 11.27 -26.96
CA VAL A 51 -6.52 10.43 -27.91
C VAL A 51 -7.47 9.50 -27.16
N GLU A 52 -6.96 8.88 -26.09
CA GLU A 52 -7.69 7.96 -25.24
C GLU A 52 -7.14 8.07 -23.81
N GLY A 53 -8.08 8.04 -22.85
CA GLY A 53 -7.79 7.92 -21.44
C GLY A 53 -7.99 6.47 -20.95
N VAL A 54 -7.15 6.02 -20.04
CA VAL A 54 -7.31 4.77 -19.29
C VAL A 54 -7.80 5.13 -17.90
N LEU A 55 -9.09 4.92 -17.65
CA LEU A 55 -9.71 5.11 -16.33
C LEU A 55 -9.68 3.81 -15.56
N ARG A 56 -8.96 3.79 -14.44
CA ARG A 56 -8.92 2.66 -13.52
C ARG A 56 -9.73 2.95 -12.27
N VAL A 57 -10.64 2.04 -11.93
CA VAL A 57 -11.43 2.08 -10.70
C VAL A 57 -11.17 0.80 -9.89
N THR A 58 -10.68 0.95 -8.66
CA THR A 58 -10.52 -0.18 -7.73
C THR A 58 -11.69 -0.20 -6.76
N ALA A 59 -12.54 -1.22 -6.87
CA ALA A 59 -13.77 -1.32 -6.09
C ALA A 59 -14.13 -2.76 -5.70
N LEU A 60 -15.00 -2.91 -4.71
CA LEU A 60 -15.53 -4.19 -4.22
C LEU A 60 -17.02 -4.03 -3.90
N VAL A 61 -17.83 -5.04 -4.19
CA VAL A 61 -19.21 -5.11 -3.65
C VAL A 61 -19.15 -5.86 -2.33
N SER A 62 -19.58 -5.24 -1.23
CA SER A 62 -19.53 -5.89 0.09
C SER A 62 -20.44 -7.11 0.14
N LYS A 63 -20.00 -8.21 0.77
CA LYS A 63 -20.84 -9.39 0.95
C LYS A 63 -22.08 -9.11 1.79
N SER A 64 -23.10 -9.94 1.59
CA SER A 64 -24.26 -10.04 2.48
C SER A 64 -24.15 -11.33 3.29
N GLY A 65 -23.36 -11.31 4.36
CA GLY A 65 -23.04 -12.52 5.11
C GLY A 65 -22.26 -13.52 4.23
N GLY A 66 -22.77 -14.74 4.08
CA GLY A 66 -22.16 -15.77 3.23
C GLY A 66 -22.48 -15.68 1.74
N SER A 67 -23.38 -14.77 1.33
CA SER A 67 -23.81 -14.64 -0.06
C SER A 67 -23.11 -13.48 -0.78
N PRO A 68 -22.96 -13.56 -2.12
CA PRO A 68 -22.52 -12.43 -2.92
C PRO A 68 -23.36 -11.19 -2.63
N GLY A 69 -22.68 -10.04 -2.55
CA GLY A 69 -23.37 -8.77 -2.44
C GLY A 69 -24.01 -8.33 -3.75
N TYR A 70 -24.76 -7.23 -3.69
CA TYR A 70 -25.36 -6.62 -4.85
C TYR A 70 -25.35 -5.09 -4.71
N ALA A 71 -24.40 -4.48 -5.41
CA ALA A 71 -24.28 -3.03 -5.56
C ALA A 71 -23.71 -2.73 -6.97
N PRO A 72 -24.55 -2.67 -8.01
CA PRO A 72 -24.08 -2.51 -9.37
C PRO A 72 -23.37 -1.16 -9.56
N LEU A 73 -22.19 -1.21 -10.19
CA LEU A 73 -21.31 -0.06 -10.43
C LEU A 73 -21.71 0.67 -11.71
N THR A 74 -21.91 1.97 -11.64
CA THR A 74 -21.95 2.86 -12.82
C THR A 74 -20.78 3.82 -12.76
N VAL A 75 -20.09 3.98 -13.89
CA VAL A 75 -18.99 4.95 -14.05
C VAL A 75 -19.32 5.87 -15.21
N LEU A 76 -19.30 7.17 -14.95
CA LEU A 76 -19.56 8.22 -15.93
C LEU A 76 -18.33 9.10 -16.09
N VAL A 77 -18.09 9.58 -17.31
CA VAL A 77 -17.10 10.64 -17.60
C VAL A 77 -17.84 11.79 -18.26
N ASN A 78 -17.87 12.94 -17.60
CA ASN A 78 -18.61 14.13 -18.07
C ASN A 78 -20.09 13.84 -18.41
N GLY A 79 -20.71 12.90 -17.68
CA GLY A 79 -22.08 12.44 -17.89
C GLY A 79 -22.23 11.24 -18.84
N GLU A 80 -21.20 10.92 -19.63
CA GLU A 80 -21.23 9.80 -20.56
C GLU A 80 -20.86 8.47 -19.87
N PRO A 81 -21.66 7.39 -20.03
CA PRO A 81 -21.40 6.14 -19.34
C PRO A 81 -20.29 5.33 -20.01
N VAL A 82 -19.14 5.19 -19.34
CA VAL A 82 -18.12 4.19 -19.71
C VAL A 82 -18.49 2.79 -19.21
N ALA A 83 -19.27 2.72 -18.13
CA ALA A 83 -19.83 1.48 -17.60
C ALA A 83 -21.19 1.76 -16.97
N SER A 84 -22.18 0.92 -17.26
CA SER A 84 -23.52 1.05 -16.70
C SER A 84 -23.93 -0.22 -15.98
N ARG A 85 -24.23 -0.10 -14.68
CA ARG A 85 -24.70 -1.19 -13.81
C ARG A 85 -23.84 -2.46 -13.89
N LEU A 86 -22.54 -2.28 -13.99
CA LEU A 86 -21.56 -3.36 -14.03
C LEU A 86 -21.58 -4.14 -12.71
N THR A 87 -21.69 -5.46 -12.81
CA THR A 87 -21.44 -6.35 -11.68
C THR A 87 -19.94 -6.51 -11.50
N ILE A 88 -19.41 -6.12 -10.34
CA ILE A 88 -18.01 -6.38 -10.01
C ILE A 88 -17.82 -7.89 -9.78
N PRO A 89 -16.89 -8.55 -10.48
CA PRO A 89 -16.66 -9.98 -10.32
C PRO A 89 -16.07 -10.32 -8.94
N GLY A 90 -16.11 -11.61 -8.57
CA GLY A 90 -15.50 -12.10 -7.33
C GLY A 90 -16.41 -12.09 -6.10
N GLY A 91 -17.71 -11.82 -6.24
CA GLY A 91 -18.72 -12.10 -5.20
C GLY A 91 -18.53 -11.37 -3.87
N GLY A 92 -17.70 -10.33 -3.81
CA GLY A 92 -17.34 -9.62 -2.59
C GLY A 92 -16.15 -10.18 -1.82
N ASP A 93 -15.34 -11.05 -2.43
CA ASP A 93 -14.13 -11.61 -1.82
C ASP A 93 -12.96 -10.61 -1.80
N LEU A 94 -12.58 -10.08 -2.97
CA LEU A 94 -11.40 -9.23 -3.15
C LEU A 94 -11.72 -8.01 -4.02
N PRO A 95 -11.19 -6.82 -3.70
CA PRO A 95 -11.30 -5.66 -4.58
C PRO A 95 -10.79 -5.96 -5.99
N GLN A 96 -11.46 -5.42 -7.00
CA GLN A 96 -11.13 -5.58 -8.41
C GLN A 96 -10.68 -4.23 -8.96
N SER A 97 -9.58 -4.24 -9.73
CA SER A 97 -9.19 -3.10 -10.55
C SER A 97 -9.81 -3.26 -11.93
N LEU A 98 -10.69 -2.33 -12.28
CA LEU A 98 -11.43 -2.31 -13.52
C LEU A 98 -10.89 -1.17 -14.39
N ASP A 99 -10.43 -1.51 -15.59
CA ASP A 99 -9.91 -0.55 -16.56
C ASP A 99 -10.95 -0.27 -17.65
N PHE A 100 -11.21 1.02 -17.88
CA PHE A 100 -12.16 1.50 -18.87
C PHE A 100 -11.43 2.43 -19.86
N ALA A 101 -11.63 2.18 -21.15
CA ALA A 101 -11.20 3.11 -22.19
C ALA A 101 -12.16 4.32 -22.21
N VAL A 102 -11.59 5.52 -22.11
CA VAL A 102 -12.30 6.79 -22.19
C VAL A 102 -11.95 7.45 -23.52
N PRO A 103 -12.90 7.61 -24.45
CA PRO A 103 -12.65 8.34 -25.68
C PRO A 103 -12.14 9.76 -25.37
N GLY A 104 -11.03 10.17 -26.01
CA GLY A 104 -10.44 11.49 -25.79
C GLY A 104 -11.41 12.65 -26.04
N GLY A 105 -12.32 12.48 -27.00
CA GLY A 105 -13.37 13.46 -27.31
C GLY A 105 -14.42 13.66 -26.21
N TRP A 106 -14.47 12.80 -25.18
CA TRP A 106 -15.31 13.01 -24.00
C TRP A 106 -14.64 13.93 -22.98
N LEU A 107 -13.33 14.11 -23.08
CA LEU A 107 -12.54 14.89 -22.14
C LEU A 107 -12.33 16.32 -22.66
N ARG A 108 -12.45 17.28 -21.76
CA ARG A 108 -12.37 18.72 -22.02
C ARG A 108 -10.97 19.23 -21.66
N THR A 109 -10.46 20.14 -22.48
CA THR A 109 -9.20 20.87 -22.21
C THR A 109 -9.44 22.31 -21.77
N ASP A 110 -10.68 22.80 -21.90
CA ASP A 110 -11.11 24.18 -21.64
C ASP A 110 -11.99 24.29 -20.38
N GLY A 111 -12.02 23.25 -19.54
CA GLY A 111 -12.82 23.24 -18.33
C GLY A 111 -12.62 21.98 -17.49
N PRO A 112 -13.36 21.86 -16.37
CA PRO A 112 -13.28 20.69 -15.52
C PRO A 112 -13.86 19.46 -16.22
N ASN A 113 -13.22 18.34 -15.94
CA ASN A 113 -13.72 17.01 -16.22
C ASN A 113 -14.18 16.37 -14.91
N VAL A 114 -15.23 15.56 -14.97
CA VAL A 114 -15.76 14.83 -13.82
C VAL A 114 -15.84 13.35 -14.16
N VAL A 115 -15.21 12.52 -13.33
CA VAL A 115 -15.48 11.08 -13.28
C VAL A 115 -16.41 10.82 -12.11
N THR A 116 -17.61 10.31 -12.38
CA THR A 116 -18.58 9.91 -11.34
C THR A 116 -18.57 8.39 -11.20
N VAL A 117 -18.27 7.91 -10.00
CA VAL A 117 -18.43 6.50 -9.61
C VAL A 117 -19.64 6.38 -8.71
N ARG A 118 -20.64 5.58 -9.11
CA ARG A 118 -21.93 5.51 -8.41
C ARG A 118 -22.38 4.07 -8.16
N SER A 119 -22.98 3.86 -7.00
CA SER A 119 -23.72 2.65 -6.62
C SER A 119 -25.17 2.70 -7.12
N GLY A 120 -25.70 1.58 -7.62
CA GLY A 120 -27.11 1.51 -8.03
C GLY A 120 -28.08 1.88 -6.91
N THR A 121 -29.23 2.47 -7.25
CA THR A 121 -30.30 2.82 -6.28
C THR A 121 -31.06 1.59 -5.77
N ASP A 122 -30.88 0.45 -6.42
CA ASP A 122 -31.41 -0.86 -6.02
C ASP A 122 -30.36 -1.71 -5.28
N SER A 123 -29.25 -1.10 -4.86
CA SER A 123 -28.20 -1.80 -4.13
C SER A 123 -28.72 -2.34 -2.80
N ARG A 124 -28.41 -3.62 -2.54
CA ARG A 124 -28.76 -4.34 -1.31
C ARG A 124 -27.58 -4.44 -0.34
N THR A 125 -26.38 -4.19 -0.84
CA THR A 125 -25.14 -4.11 -0.08
C THR A 125 -24.38 -2.85 -0.46
N MET A 126 -23.20 -2.63 0.12
CA MET A 126 -22.39 -1.45 -0.16
C MET A 126 -21.49 -1.67 -1.37
N LEU A 127 -21.27 -0.60 -2.12
CA LEU A 127 -20.14 -0.51 -3.05
C LEU A 127 -18.96 0.13 -2.30
N TRP A 128 -17.89 -0.61 -2.14
CA TRP A 128 -16.65 -0.14 -1.52
C TRP A 128 -15.70 0.34 -2.60
N LEU A 129 -15.28 1.60 -2.50
CA LEU A 129 -14.41 2.26 -3.47
C LEU A 129 -13.07 2.60 -2.82
N TYR A 130 -11.99 2.17 -3.46
CA TYR A 130 -10.63 2.30 -2.93
C TYR A 130 -9.82 3.35 -3.68
N ARG A 131 -9.84 3.33 -5.01
CA ARG A 131 -8.98 4.17 -5.85
C ARG A 131 -9.65 4.52 -7.17
N ILE A 132 -9.39 5.72 -7.65
CA ILE A 132 -9.71 6.16 -9.02
C ILE A 132 -8.44 6.77 -9.61
N SER A 133 -8.09 6.43 -10.85
CA SER A 133 -7.01 7.11 -11.59
C SER A 133 -7.33 7.22 -13.08
N LEU A 134 -6.84 8.29 -13.72
CA LEU A 134 -6.94 8.49 -15.16
C LEU A 134 -5.56 8.78 -15.73
N ASP A 135 -5.15 8.02 -16.74
CA ASP A 135 -3.92 8.24 -17.48
C ASP A 135 -4.20 8.41 -18.97
N SER A 136 -3.31 9.09 -19.70
CA SER A 136 -3.27 8.95 -21.16
C SER A 136 -2.79 7.54 -21.52
N ILE A 137 -3.29 7.00 -22.64
CA ILE A 137 -2.83 5.71 -23.17
C ILE A 137 -1.31 5.65 -23.43
N ASP A 138 -0.67 6.79 -23.68
CA ASP A 138 0.78 6.89 -23.89
C ASP A 138 1.58 6.88 -22.58
N GLU A 139 0.92 7.07 -21.44
CA GLU A 139 1.52 7.21 -20.11
C GLU A 139 0.90 6.23 -19.10
N ARG A 140 0.50 5.03 -19.55
CA ARG A 140 -0.17 4.02 -18.68
C ARG A 140 0.54 3.82 -17.34
N ASP A 141 -0.28 3.69 -16.30
CA ASP A 141 0.09 3.53 -14.89
C ASP A 141 0.88 4.70 -14.28
N ARG A 142 1.00 5.84 -14.98
CA ARG A 142 1.67 7.03 -14.43
C ARG A 142 1.01 7.48 -13.14
N SER A 143 -0.31 7.56 -13.11
CA SER A 143 -1.05 8.01 -11.93
C SER A 143 -0.94 7.03 -10.77
N VAL A 144 -0.95 5.73 -11.05
CA VAL A 144 -0.71 4.69 -10.02
C VAL A 144 0.70 4.79 -9.46
N ARG A 145 1.72 4.96 -10.33
CA ARG A 145 3.11 5.15 -9.88
C ARG A 145 3.26 6.41 -9.03
N ALA A 146 2.67 7.52 -9.46
CA ALA A 146 2.70 8.78 -8.71
C ALA A 146 1.98 8.65 -7.37
N MET A 147 0.84 7.96 -7.31
CA MET A 147 0.10 7.69 -6.09
C MET A 147 0.94 6.89 -5.08
N LEU A 148 1.60 5.82 -5.54
CA LEU A 148 2.48 5.02 -4.70
C LEU A 148 3.70 5.83 -4.24
N ALA A 149 4.31 6.62 -5.12
CA ALA A 149 5.43 7.49 -4.78
C ALA A 149 5.04 8.58 -3.77
N ALA A 150 3.86 9.19 -3.91
CA ALA A 150 3.34 10.16 -2.95
C ALA A 150 3.01 9.49 -1.61
N ALA A 151 2.49 8.27 -1.64
CA ALA A 151 2.33 7.48 -0.44
C ALA A 151 3.69 7.23 0.21
N ASP A 152 4.77 7.02 -0.53
CA ASP A 152 6.11 6.74 0.02
C ASP A 152 6.81 7.97 0.64
N GLN A 153 6.42 9.20 0.29
CA GLN A 153 7.08 10.43 0.80
C GLN A 153 7.11 10.54 2.33
N ARG A 154 6.29 9.77 3.04
CA ARG A 154 6.37 9.63 4.50
C ARG A 154 6.63 8.18 4.92
N SER A 155 7.73 7.59 4.45
CA SER A 155 8.07 6.18 4.59
C SER A 155 8.51 5.76 6.01
N VAL A 156 8.74 6.70 6.93
CA VAL A 156 9.05 6.40 8.32
C VAL A 156 7.75 6.22 9.09
N LEU A 157 7.50 5.01 9.58
CA LEU A 157 6.24 4.60 10.20
C LEU A 157 6.46 4.25 11.67
N ARG A 158 5.63 4.82 12.55
CA ARG A 158 5.58 4.46 13.97
C ARG A 158 4.21 3.91 14.33
N TYR A 159 4.21 2.73 14.94
CA TYR A 159 3.01 2.06 15.43
C TYR A 159 3.05 1.89 16.94
N THR A 160 1.89 2.07 17.56
CA THR A 160 1.63 1.47 18.87
C THR A 160 1.18 0.03 18.65
N THR A 161 1.75 -0.91 19.40
CA THR A 161 1.52 -2.33 19.14
C THR A 161 0.90 -3.06 20.32
N ARG A 162 0.25 -4.18 20.04
CA ARG A 162 -0.39 -5.06 21.02
C ARG A 162 -0.23 -6.52 20.62
N LYS A 163 -0.02 -7.37 21.62
CA LYS A 163 0.16 -8.82 21.48
C LYS A 163 -1.01 -9.54 22.15
N ARG A 164 -1.57 -10.56 21.49
CA ARG A 164 -2.55 -11.45 22.12
C ARG A 164 -1.85 -12.74 22.50
N VAL A 165 -1.64 -12.92 23.79
CA VAL A 165 -0.94 -14.06 24.37
C VAL A 165 -1.96 -15.09 24.86
N GLN A 166 -1.68 -16.38 24.68
CA GLN A 166 -2.40 -17.43 25.39
C GLN A 166 -1.81 -17.57 26.80
N SER A 167 -2.65 -17.43 27.83
CA SER A 167 -2.24 -17.71 29.21
C SER A 167 -1.73 -19.15 29.34
N ALA A 168 -0.63 -19.35 30.06
CA ALA A 168 -0.13 -20.68 30.40
C ALA A 168 -1.10 -21.48 31.28
N GLU A 169 -2.04 -20.82 31.96
CA GLU A 169 -2.97 -21.41 32.92
C GLU A 169 -4.43 -21.51 32.42
N GLY A 170 -4.72 -21.16 31.16
CA GLY A 170 -6.08 -21.29 30.63
C GLY A 170 -6.33 -20.74 29.23
N SER A 171 -7.54 -20.95 28.71
CA SER A 171 -7.99 -20.51 27.38
C SER A 171 -8.25 -19.00 27.26
N GLU A 172 -7.96 -18.22 28.30
CA GLU A 172 -8.22 -16.79 28.31
C GLU A 172 -7.17 -16.05 27.47
N GLN A 173 -7.64 -15.37 26.43
CA GLN A 173 -6.81 -14.59 25.53
C GLN A 173 -6.92 -13.12 25.89
N ARG A 174 -5.80 -12.52 26.31
CA ARG A 174 -5.77 -11.10 26.67
C ARG A 174 -4.86 -10.33 25.71
N TRP A 175 -5.30 -9.13 25.35
CA TRP A 175 -4.45 -8.16 24.66
C TRP A 175 -3.54 -7.46 25.67
N GLU A 176 -2.24 -7.51 25.41
CA GLU A 176 -1.21 -6.83 26.18
C GLU A 176 -0.51 -5.78 25.30
N PRO A 177 -0.10 -4.63 25.86
CA PRO A 177 0.72 -3.66 25.14
C PRO A 177 2.03 -4.30 24.64
N GLY A 178 2.31 -4.18 23.34
CA GLY A 178 3.49 -4.74 22.67
C GLY A 178 4.67 -3.77 22.60
N GLY A 179 4.46 -2.48 22.91
CA GLY A 179 5.47 -1.43 22.79
C GLY A 179 5.28 -0.58 21.54
N ARG A 180 6.39 0.03 21.09
CA ARG A 180 6.46 0.81 19.85
C ARG A 180 7.15 -0.04 18.79
N LEU A 181 6.68 0.07 17.54
CA LEU A 181 7.38 -0.45 16.36
C LEU A 181 7.70 0.72 15.43
N LEU A 182 8.98 0.94 15.16
CA LEU A 182 9.45 1.89 14.14
C LEU A 182 9.93 1.11 12.91
N VAL A 183 9.45 1.50 11.72
CA VAL A 183 9.77 0.85 10.44
C VAL A 183 10.15 1.88 9.40
N TYR A 184 11.25 1.63 8.69
CA TYR A 184 11.60 2.31 7.44
C TYR A 184 12.37 1.35 6.53
N VAL A 185 11.90 1.20 5.30
CA VAL A 185 12.54 0.39 4.25
C VAL A 185 12.53 1.21 2.98
N ASP A 186 13.70 1.53 2.43
CA ASP A 186 13.84 2.33 1.22
C ASP A 186 14.98 1.83 0.34
N ARG A 187 14.64 1.60 -0.93
CA ARG A 187 15.59 1.19 -1.99
C ARG A 187 15.62 2.20 -3.15
N GLY A 188 15.06 3.40 -2.96
CA GLY A 188 14.95 4.44 -3.98
C GLY A 188 13.89 4.18 -5.04
N GLU A 189 13.07 3.14 -4.91
CA GLU A 189 12.02 2.78 -5.87
C GLU A 189 10.68 3.47 -5.62
N MET A 190 10.60 4.25 -4.54
CA MET A 190 9.44 5.04 -4.15
C MET A 190 8.15 4.21 -4.04
N ALA A 191 8.24 3.08 -3.34
CA ALA A 191 7.15 2.12 -3.22
C ALA A 191 6.89 1.81 -1.75
N PRO A 192 5.67 2.09 -1.24
CA PRO A 192 5.34 1.81 0.15
C PRO A 192 5.47 0.33 0.47
N ILE A 193 5.88 0.05 1.70
CA ILE A 193 5.93 -1.32 2.22
C ILE A 193 4.52 -1.94 2.27
N ALA A 194 4.40 -3.23 1.95
CA ALA A 194 3.16 -4.00 2.06
C ALA A 194 3.28 -5.12 3.09
N GLN A 195 4.45 -5.75 3.18
CA GLN A 195 4.76 -6.79 4.15
C GLN A 195 6.18 -6.63 4.67
N LEU A 196 6.36 -7.01 5.93
CA LEU A 196 7.65 -7.00 6.59
C LEU A 196 7.74 -8.21 7.52
N SER A 197 8.84 -8.93 7.46
CA SER A 197 9.22 -9.86 8.51
C SER A 197 10.67 -9.63 8.90
N TRP A 198 10.96 -9.84 10.17
CA TRP A 198 12.30 -9.72 10.69
C TRP A 198 12.56 -10.79 11.73
N ARG A 199 13.84 -11.05 11.95
CA ARG A 199 14.35 -11.92 12.99
C ARG A 199 15.49 -11.21 13.70
N ASP A 200 15.48 -11.29 15.01
CA ASP A 200 16.47 -10.71 15.90
C ASP A 200 17.56 -11.74 16.21
N THR A 201 18.75 -11.27 16.62
CA THR A 201 19.91 -12.12 16.92
C THR A 201 19.68 -13.10 18.10
N ASP A 202 18.68 -12.85 18.94
CA ASP A 202 18.29 -13.76 20.03
C ASP A 202 17.31 -14.85 19.58
N GLY A 203 16.87 -14.82 18.32
CA GLY A 203 15.93 -15.76 17.72
C GLY A 203 14.46 -15.34 17.80
N ALA A 204 14.13 -14.21 18.41
CA ALA A 204 12.80 -13.62 18.29
C ALA A 204 12.52 -13.26 16.81
N GLU A 205 11.26 -13.38 16.38
CA GLU A 205 10.86 -13.04 15.01
C GLU A 205 9.44 -12.52 14.94
N ALA A 206 9.17 -11.68 13.95
CA ALA A 206 7.83 -11.23 13.64
C ALA A 206 7.61 -11.19 12.14
N ALA A 207 6.35 -11.33 11.73
CA ALA A 207 5.93 -11.10 10.36
C ALA A 207 4.58 -10.39 10.37
N ILE A 208 4.50 -9.28 9.64
CA ILE A 208 3.34 -8.40 9.57
C ILE A 208 3.00 -8.05 8.12
N SER A 209 1.71 -7.82 7.89
CA SER A 209 1.18 -7.26 6.66
C SER A 209 0.47 -5.96 6.98
N PHE A 210 0.82 -4.90 6.25
CA PHE A 210 0.21 -3.59 6.42
C PHE A 210 -1.07 -3.50 5.61
N GLN A 211 -2.05 -2.72 6.08
CA GLN A 211 -3.12 -2.25 5.20
C GLN A 211 -2.55 -1.34 4.11
N SER A 212 -3.25 -1.23 2.97
CA SER A 212 -2.78 -0.42 1.83
C SER A 212 -2.49 1.04 2.19
N ALA A 213 -3.24 1.61 3.13
CA ALA A 213 -3.05 2.97 3.61
C ALA A 213 -1.91 3.11 4.66
N LEU A 214 -1.36 1.99 5.12
CA LEU A 214 -0.41 1.85 6.23
C LEU A 214 -0.96 2.28 7.59
N GLY A 215 -2.29 2.42 7.73
CA GLY A 215 -2.92 2.86 8.99
C GLY A 215 -2.88 1.84 10.12
N ASP A 216 -2.77 0.56 9.79
CA ASP A 216 -2.61 -0.53 10.75
C ASP A 216 -1.88 -1.73 10.09
N PHE A 217 -1.50 -2.69 10.91
CA PHE A 217 -0.96 -3.98 10.47
C PHE A 217 -1.49 -5.15 11.29
N HIS A 218 -1.44 -6.34 10.68
CA HIS A 218 -1.72 -7.62 11.31
C HIS A 218 -0.60 -8.62 11.06
N GLY A 219 -0.34 -9.49 12.04
CA GLY A 219 0.70 -10.48 11.91
C GLY A 219 0.86 -11.36 13.15
N TYR A 220 2.06 -11.87 13.33
CA TYR A 220 2.47 -12.60 14.52
C TYR A 220 3.82 -12.12 15.02
N HIS A 221 4.07 -12.40 16.28
CA HIS A 221 5.36 -12.27 16.94
C HIS A 221 5.66 -13.56 17.69
N ARG A 222 6.89 -14.04 17.60
CA ARG A 222 7.43 -15.15 18.38
C ARG A 222 8.62 -14.63 19.17
N SER A 223 8.57 -14.71 20.49
CA SER A 223 9.72 -14.34 21.34
C SER A 223 10.84 -15.37 21.25
N ALA A 224 12.02 -15.01 21.76
CA ALA A 224 13.22 -15.86 21.77
C ALA A 224 13.02 -17.22 22.48
N ASP A 225 12.10 -17.29 23.46
CA ASP A 225 11.70 -18.52 24.15
C ASP A 225 10.67 -19.37 23.38
N GLY A 226 10.22 -18.90 22.21
CA GLY A 226 9.30 -19.60 21.32
C GLY A 226 7.82 -19.28 21.50
N LEU A 227 7.43 -18.40 22.44
CA LEU A 227 6.02 -18.06 22.65
C LEU A 227 5.44 -17.30 21.45
N LEU A 228 4.44 -17.89 20.80
CA LEU A 228 3.74 -17.30 19.65
C LEU A 228 2.56 -16.44 20.12
N SER A 229 2.49 -15.21 19.61
CA SER A 229 1.41 -14.27 19.87
C SER A 229 0.89 -13.67 18.56
N GLU A 230 -0.42 -13.39 18.50
CA GLU A 230 -0.94 -12.52 17.45
C GLU A 230 -0.41 -11.11 17.68
N TYR A 231 0.00 -10.45 16.60
CA TYR A 231 0.61 -9.12 16.65
C TYR A 231 -0.19 -8.14 15.82
N ARG A 232 -0.54 -7.00 16.42
CA ARG A 232 -1.24 -5.91 15.74
C ARG A 232 -0.59 -4.59 16.08
N GLY A 233 -0.68 -3.64 15.16
CA GLY A 233 -0.32 -2.27 15.44
C GLY A 233 -1.23 -1.29 14.73
N ASP A 234 -1.42 -0.16 15.40
CA ASP A 234 -2.23 0.96 14.95
C ASP A 234 -1.25 2.14 14.73
N LEU A 235 -1.31 2.79 13.56
CA LEU A 235 -0.37 3.84 13.17
C LEU A 235 -0.54 5.03 14.12
N GLU A 236 0.56 5.43 14.74
CA GLU A 236 0.62 6.60 15.62
C GLU A 236 1.11 7.81 14.84
N GLU A 237 2.23 7.67 14.14
CA GLU A 237 2.90 8.77 13.45
C GLU A 237 3.55 8.31 12.14
N ARG A 238 3.72 9.26 11.22
CA ARG A 238 4.25 9.02 9.88
C ARG A 238 5.01 10.24 9.37
N TRP A 239 6.29 10.06 9.01
CA TRP A 239 7.19 11.15 8.64
C TRP A 239 7.98 10.90 7.36
N ALA A 240 8.47 11.98 6.77
CA ALA A 240 9.42 11.94 5.67
C ALA A 240 10.83 11.69 6.22
N TYR A 241 11.60 10.78 5.60
CA TYR A 241 13.00 10.59 5.99
C TYR A 241 13.81 11.90 5.79
N PRO A 242 14.67 12.31 6.75
CA PRO A 242 15.11 11.57 7.96
C PRO A 242 14.33 11.86 9.24
N GLU A 243 13.21 12.58 9.18
CA GLU A 243 12.39 12.86 10.37
C GLU A 243 11.87 11.55 11.00
N GLY A 244 11.95 11.45 12.32
CA GLY A 244 11.51 10.28 13.08
C GLY A 244 12.54 9.14 13.14
N THR A 245 13.75 9.34 12.63
CA THR A 245 14.87 8.36 12.72
C THR A 245 16.00 8.84 13.63
N GLU A 246 15.83 9.91 14.38
CA GLU A 246 16.90 10.58 15.14
C GLU A 246 17.38 9.77 16.35
N GLU A 247 16.50 8.95 16.93
CA GLU A 247 16.79 8.13 18.13
C GLU A 247 17.16 6.68 17.77
N THR A 248 17.15 6.31 16.49
CA THR A 248 17.25 4.92 16.03
C THR A 248 18.31 4.77 14.95
N THR A 249 19.02 3.64 14.96
CA THR A 249 20.01 3.36 13.91
C THR A 249 19.31 2.98 12.61
N VAL A 250 19.57 3.75 11.55
CA VAL A 250 19.20 3.40 10.17
C VAL A 250 20.39 2.71 9.52
N HIS A 251 20.24 1.44 9.16
CA HIS A 251 21.26 0.71 8.42
C HIS A 251 21.25 1.17 6.95
N ARG A 252 22.40 1.62 6.46
CA ARG A 252 22.57 2.11 5.10
C ARG A 252 23.59 1.24 4.38
N PHE A 253 23.26 0.79 3.17
CA PHE A 253 24.13 -0.06 2.37
C PHE A 253 24.22 0.41 0.93
N GLY A 254 25.42 0.46 0.38
CA GLY A 254 25.63 0.52 -1.07
C GLY A 254 25.46 -0.89 -1.62
N THR A 255 24.60 -1.06 -2.61
CA THR A 255 24.13 -2.40 -3.01
C THR A 255 24.54 -2.78 -4.42
N GLU A 256 24.61 -4.09 -4.63
CA GLU A 256 24.81 -4.71 -5.93
C GLU A 256 23.78 -5.83 -6.12
N GLU A 257 23.30 -6.03 -7.36
CA GLU A 257 22.51 -7.19 -7.73
C GLU A 257 23.20 -8.01 -8.83
N HIS A 258 22.89 -9.30 -8.86
CA HIS A 258 23.57 -10.27 -9.71
C HIS A 258 22.71 -10.68 -10.90
N TRP A 259 23.11 -10.26 -12.10
CA TRP A 259 22.51 -10.71 -13.36
C TRP A 259 23.58 -10.79 -14.47
N GLY A 260 23.37 -11.67 -15.45
CA GLY A 260 24.30 -11.83 -16.56
C GLY A 260 25.73 -12.17 -16.11
N GLU A 261 25.86 -13.12 -15.18
CA GLU A 261 27.13 -13.63 -14.61
C GLU A 261 27.98 -12.60 -13.84
N ARG A 262 27.47 -11.40 -13.56
CA ARG A 262 28.21 -10.33 -12.88
C ARG A 262 27.36 -9.60 -11.85
N TRP A 263 28.03 -8.94 -10.92
CA TRP A 263 27.44 -8.01 -9.98
C TRP A 263 27.42 -6.60 -10.55
N HIS A 264 26.33 -5.88 -10.33
CA HIS A 264 26.11 -4.53 -10.84
C HIS A 264 25.59 -3.65 -9.71
N THR A 265 26.08 -2.43 -9.62
CA THR A 265 25.63 -1.46 -8.62
C THR A 265 24.14 -1.14 -8.78
N SER A 266 23.41 -1.09 -7.65
CA SER A 266 21.95 -0.94 -7.62
C SER A 266 21.44 0.19 -6.71
N GLY A 267 22.33 1.07 -6.27
CA GLY A 267 21.98 2.22 -5.42
C GLY A 267 22.17 1.95 -3.94
N GLU A 268 21.40 2.67 -3.11
CA GLU A 268 21.45 2.56 -1.66
C GLU A 268 20.20 1.85 -1.12
N LEU A 269 20.39 0.99 -0.13
CA LEU A 269 19.32 0.39 0.68
C LEU A 269 19.39 0.98 2.09
N ARG A 270 18.26 1.47 2.59
CA ARG A 270 18.08 1.97 3.95
C ARG A 270 17.06 1.11 4.68
N LEU A 271 17.42 0.63 5.86
CA LEU A 271 16.59 -0.26 6.67
C LEU A 271 16.60 0.18 8.13
N MET A 272 15.42 0.23 8.74
CA MET A 272 15.21 0.44 10.16
C MET A 272 14.01 -0.40 10.61
N VAL A 273 14.24 -1.24 11.60
CA VAL A 273 13.19 -1.95 12.33
C VAL A 273 13.58 -1.92 13.80
N GLU A 274 12.81 -1.22 14.62
CA GLU A 274 12.99 -1.17 16.08
C GLU A 274 11.74 -1.70 16.77
N ASP A 275 11.84 -2.90 17.35
CA ASP A 275 10.76 -3.60 18.07
C ASP A 275 11.15 -3.95 19.51
N ARG A 276 11.94 -3.09 20.19
CA ARG A 276 12.48 -3.27 21.56
C ARG A 276 13.25 -4.59 21.82
N GLY A 277 13.53 -5.36 20.78
CA GLY A 277 14.23 -6.64 20.83
C GLY A 277 15.76 -6.51 20.73
N ALA A 278 16.41 -7.66 20.60
CA ALA A 278 17.81 -7.72 20.23
C ALA A 278 18.02 -7.14 18.82
N PRO A 279 19.26 -6.84 18.40
CA PRO A 279 19.52 -6.34 17.04
C PRO A 279 18.93 -7.27 15.98
N VAL A 280 18.37 -6.69 14.93
CA VAL A 280 17.83 -7.45 13.79
C VAL A 280 18.99 -8.13 13.06
N GLU A 281 18.86 -9.42 12.76
CA GLU A 281 19.82 -10.19 11.96
C GLU A 281 19.34 -10.45 10.52
N ARG A 282 18.02 -10.44 10.30
CA ARG A 282 17.43 -10.71 8.99
C ARG A 282 16.16 -9.91 8.79
N ILE A 283 16.00 -9.34 7.60
CA ILE A 283 14.79 -8.63 7.18
C ILE A 283 14.32 -9.18 5.85
N THR A 284 13.03 -9.44 5.73
CA THR A 284 12.35 -9.74 4.46
C THR A 284 11.20 -8.78 4.28
N TRP A 285 11.03 -8.28 3.05
CA TRP A 285 10.00 -7.30 2.76
C TRP A 285 9.34 -7.54 1.41
N ARG A 286 8.13 -7.00 1.26
CA ARG A 286 7.45 -6.84 -0.01
C ARG A 286 6.84 -5.45 -0.08
N ASP A 287 7.01 -4.73 -1.18
CA ASP A 287 6.38 -3.44 -1.41
C ASP A 287 4.96 -3.58 -2.02
N GLN A 288 4.23 -2.47 -2.15
CA GLN A 288 2.91 -2.42 -2.79
C GLN A 288 2.94 -2.56 -4.32
N ARG A 289 4.14 -2.64 -4.93
CA ARG A 289 4.35 -2.99 -6.33
C ARG A 289 4.69 -4.47 -6.49
N GLU A 290 4.62 -5.24 -5.41
CA GLU A 290 4.93 -6.67 -5.32
C GLU A 290 6.41 -7.02 -5.53
N ASN A 291 7.30 -6.03 -5.53
CA ASN A 291 8.72 -6.33 -5.45
C ASN A 291 9.05 -6.82 -4.03
N SER A 292 10.00 -7.73 -3.92
CA SER A 292 10.38 -8.30 -2.63
C SER A 292 11.88 -8.45 -2.48
N GLY A 293 12.35 -8.43 -1.24
CA GLY A 293 13.73 -8.70 -0.91
C GLY A 293 13.86 -9.42 0.42
N SER A 294 14.94 -10.16 0.58
CA SER A 294 15.31 -10.79 1.85
C SER A 294 16.81 -10.64 2.02
N VAL A 295 17.24 -10.11 3.15
CA VAL A 295 18.65 -9.90 3.48
C VAL A 295 18.94 -10.39 4.88
N THR A 296 20.10 -11.03 5.04
CA THR A 296 20.68 -11.37 6.34
C THR A 296 21.94 -10.54 6.51
N PHE A 297 22.08 -9.89 7.68
CA PHE A 297 23.20 -9.02 7.98
C PHE A 297 24.45 -9.81 8.37
N GLU A 298 25.60 -9.31 7.93
CA GLU A 298 26.90 -9.71 8.47
C GLU A 298 27.06 -9.15 9.89
N GLU A 299 28.11 -9.57 10.61
CA GLU A 299 28.38 -9.10 11.97
C GLU A 299 28.37 -7.56 12.06
N LYS A 300 27.67 -7.02 13.07
CA LYS A 300 27.50 -5.57 13.30
C LYS A 300 26.92 -4.82 12.08
N ALA A 301 26.19 -5.52 11.21
CA ALA A 301 25.64 -4.98 9.98
C ALA A 301 26.70 -4.32 9.07
N ALA A 302 27.93 -4.87 9.01
CA ALA A 302 28.98 -4.41 8.11
C ALA A 302 28.64 -4.60 6.61
N GLY A 303 27.70 -5.49 6.32
CA GLY A 303 27.18 -5.79 5.01
C GLY A 303 25.98 -6.74 5.11
N PHE A 304 25.50 -7.20 3.96
CA PHE A 304 24.46 -8.22 3.90
C PHE A 304 24.58 -9.11 2.66
N LEU A 305 23.97 -10.28 2.74
CA LEU A 305 23.70 -11.17 1.60
C LEU A 305 22.22 -11.53 1.56
N GLY A 306 21.70 -11.77 0.35
CA GLY A 306 20.29 -12.06 0.17
C GLY A 306 19.86 -12.16 -1.27
N TYR A 307 18.57 -11.91 -1.50
CA TYR A 307 17.99 -11.80 -2.83
C TYR A 307 17.08 -10.57 -2.92
N TYR A 308 16.87 -10.13 -4.15
CA TYR A 308 15.84 -9.19 -4.52
C TYR A 308 15.07 -9.73 -5.73
N GLN A 309 13.79 -9.41 -5.84
CA GLN A 309 12.92 -9.89 -6.90
C GLN A 309 11.96 -8.77 -7.29
N ARG A 310 12.01 -8.35 -8.56
CA ARG A 310 11.00 -7.49 -9.15
C ARG A 310 9.76 -8.30 -9.48
N VAL A 311 8.59 -7.68 -9.42
CA VAL A 311 7.33 -8.31 -9.83
C VAL A 311 7.46 -8.87 -11.26
N ASN A 312 7.02 -10.10 -11.47
CA ASN A 312 7.12 -10.84 -12.74
C ASN A 312 8.54 -11.20 -13.21
N GLU A 313 9.57 -11.03 -12.38
CA GLU A 313 10.93 -11.50 -12.65
C GLU A 313 11.34 -12.63 -11.70
N GLY A 314 12.39 -13.39 -12.05
CA GLY A 314 13.01 -14.35 -11.14
C GLY A 314 13.85 -13.66 -10.06
N PRO A 315 14.05 -14.27 -8.89
CA PRO A 315 14.90 -13.70 -7.85
C PRO A 315 16.36 -13.62 -8.32
N ILE A 316 17.01 -12.50 -8.02
CA ILE A 316 18.42 -12.26 -8.29
C ILE A 316 19.20 -12.13 -6.99
N GLY A 317 20.48 -12.50 -7.02
CA GLY A 317 21.36 -12.33 -5.87
C GLY A 317 21.48 -10.85 -5.51
N TYR A 318 21.43 -10.53 -4.22
CA TYR A 318 21.50 -9.17 -3.71
C TYR A 318 22.49 -9.09 -2.56
N ARG A 319 23.38 -8.10 -2.59
CA ARG A 319 24.37 -7.88 -1.54
C ARG A 319 24.58 -6.40 -1.29
N GLY A 320 25.10 -6.07 -0.12
CA GLY A 320 25.47 -4.69 0.17
C GLY A 320 26.59 -4.59 1.19
N ARG A 321 27.26 -3.44 1.18
CA ARG A 321 28.28 -3.05 2.16
C ARG A 321 27.81 -1.80 2.87
N ALA A 322 28.04 -1.73 4.18
CA ALA A 322 27.64 -0.58 4.97
C ALA A 322 28.28 0.70 4.42
N VAL A 323 27.47 1.76 4.26
CA VAL A 323 27.96 3.10 3.94
C VAL A 323 28.12 3.83 5.26
N ASN A 324 29.36 4.13 5.64
CA ASN A 324 29.61 4.97 6.80
C ASN A 324 29.04 6.36 6.55
N GLU A 325 28.42 6.95 7.58
CA GLU A 325 28.10 8.37 7.58
C GLU A 325 29.40 9.16 7.42
N ARG A 326 29.46 10.01 6.38
CA ARG A 326 30.44 11.10 6.30
C ARG A 326 29.80 12.36 6.83
#